data_AF-A0A7C4SBB1-F1
#
_entry.id   AF-A0A7C4SBB1-F1
#
_cell.length_a   1.000
_cell.length_b   1.000
_cell.length_c   1.000
_cell.angle_alpha   90.00
_cell.angle_beta   90.00
_cell.angle_gamma   90.00
#
_symmetry.space_group_name_H-M   'P 1'
#
loop_
_entity.id
_entity.type
_entity.pdbx_description
1 polymer ?
#
loop_
_entity_poly.entity_id
_entity_poly.type
_entity_poly.pdbx_seq_one_letter_code
_entity_poly.pdbx_strand_id
1 'polypeptide(L)'
;MRRKNYLVYGLCFAVVGGIWMTQVVQGKNLYSSEMVMAHEALKMAFAKMELPKGDPNLLVLTNGGYGQIGRQSTEPFLDIAQTVTGASFGARSLLPVHSSVNTPLWCSLFRKDTNRLVFLKWEGQRFVQQELDASPEKILAPEAWKAAAAGPIGPFLFSVVSISLTWTVEPPWPLLLAATYHDHFCPGVNSGYIVAEYCHEKLPLRAGDQYIFVAAPGKCAADALQVIFNGCSPLTQQRRRDLSC
;
A
#
# COMPACT_ATOMS: atom_id res chain seq x y z
N MET A 1 54.81 -15.62 -52.72
CA MET A 1 56.02 -15.09 -52.04
C MET A 1 55.54 -14.06 -51.02
N ARG A 2 55.36 -14.36 -49.73
CA ARG A 2 56.33 -14.55 -48.61
C ARG A 2 57.01 -13.25 -48.14
N ARG A 3 56.55 -12.72 -46.98
CA ARG A 3 57.29 -12.26 -45.75
C ARG A 3 56.28 -11.50 -44.85
N LYS A 4 55.73 -12.10 -43.79
CA LYS A 4 56.19 -12.24 -42.38
C LYS A 4 56.59 -10.91 -41.68
N ASN A 5 55.68 -10.48 -40.78
CA ASN A 5 55.79 -9.88 -39.43
C ASN A 5 57.05 -9.11 -39.03
N TYR A 6 56.89 -7.97 -38.34
CA TYR A 6 57.27 -7.75 -36.92
C TYR A 6 56.75 -6.39 -36.38
N LEU A 7 56.05 -6.46 -35.24
CA LEU A 7 56.29 -5.66 -34.03
C LEU A 7 56.26 -4.11 -34.10
N VAL A 8 55.14 -3.50 -33.65
CA VAL A 8 55.18 -2.40 -32.66
C VAL A 8 53.95 -2.54 -31.75
N TYR A 9 54.14 -3.22 -30.62
CA TYR A 9 53.27 -3.08 -29.45
C TYR A 9 53.74 -1.83 -28.69
N GLY A 10 52.81 -0.93 -28.37
CA GLY A 10 53.05 0.09 -27.36
C GLY A 10 52.63 1.49 -27.79
N LEU A 11 51.33 1.80 -27.70
CA LEU A 11 50.81 3.10 -27.22
C LEU A 11 49.26 3.07 -27.19
N CYS A 12 48.65 2.41 -26.22
CA CYS A 12 47.20 2.54 -26.00
C CYS A 12 46.77 2.43 -24.52
N PHE A 13 47.69 2.66 -23.58
CA PHE A 13 47.42 2.48 -22.14
C PHE A 13 47.12 3.77 -21.36
N ALA A 14 46.65 4.84 -22.02
CA ALA A 14 46.50 6.14 -21.33
C ALA A 14 45.23 6.94 -21.61
N VAL A 15 44.16 6.37 -22.20
CA VAL A 15 42.92 7.16 -22.44
C VAL A 15 41.63 6.51 -21.93
N VAL A 16 41.64 5.23 -21.54
CA VAL A 16 40.38 4.55 -21.12
C VAL A 16 40.19 4.55 -19.58
N GLY A 17 41.20 4.93 -18.80
CA GLY A 17 41.12 4.92 -17.32
C GLY A 17 40.54 6.20 -16.68
N GLY A 18 40.32 7.27 -17.44
CA GLY A 18 39.98 8.59 -16.89
C GLY A 18 38.49 8.94 -16.83
N ILE A 19 37.60 8.10 -17.36
CA ILE A 19 36.17 8.43 -17.50
C ILE A 19 35.28 7.63 -16.51
N TRP A 20 35.85 6.66 -15.78
CA TRP A 20 35.09 5.80 -14.86
C TRP A 20 35.25 6.17 -13.37
N MET A 21 35.73 7.36 -13.03
CA MET A 21 36.00 7.71 -11.63
C MET A 21 35.70 9.16 -11.24
N THR A 22 34.68 9.78 -11.86
CA THR A 22 34.20 11.13 -11.48
C THR A 22 32.66 11.25 -11.50
N GLN A 23 31.94 10.18 -11.13
CA GLN A 23 30.52 10.27 -10.77
C GLN A 23 30.24 10.08 -9.27
N VAL A 24 31.27 10.15 -8.43
CA VAL A 24 31.08 10.21 -6.98
C VAL A 24 30.95 11.68 -6.58
N VAL A 25 29.82 12.01 -5.95
CA VAL A 25 29.43 13.28 -5.30
C VAL A 25 28.77 14.36 -6.18
N GLN A 26 27.58 14.07 -6.70
CA GLN A 26 26.46 15.03 -6.66
C GLN A 26 25.17 14.25 -6.39
N GLY A 27 24.74 14.22 -5.13
CA GLY A 27 23.48 13.58 -4.71
C GLY A 27 22.29 14.27 -5.36
N LYS A 28 21.83 13.75 -6.48
CA LYS A 28 20.50 14.07 -7.02
C LYS A 28 19.49 13.47 -6.06
N ASN A 29 18.61 14.30 -5.49
CA ASN A 29 17.44 13.79 -4.77
C ASN A 29 16.71 12.79 -5.69
N LEU A 30 16.64 11.52 -5.27
CA LEU A 30 15.93 10.45 -6.00
C LEU A 30 14.41 10.70 -6.04
N TYR A 31 13.92 11.67 -5.27
CA TYR A 31 12.51 11.97 -5.08
C TYR A 31 12.15 13.36 -5.61
N SER A 32 10.91 13.51 -6.09
CA SER A 32 10.33 14.80 -6.42
C SER A 32 10.25 15.71 -5.19
N SER A 33 10.15 17.02 -5.39
CA SER A 33 9.95 18.00 -4.31
C SER A 33 8.77 17.62 -3.40
N GLU A 34 7.69 17.14 -4.00
CA GLU A 34 6.48 16.74 -3.30
C GLU A 34 6.68 15.46 -2.49
N MET A 35 7.45 14.51 -3.02
CA MET A 35 7.75 13.28 -2.28
C MET A 35 8.74 13.54 -1.12
N VAL A 36 9.64 14.51 -1.25
CA VAL A 36 10.44 15.02 -0.11
C VAL A 36 9.53 15.63 0.95
N MET A 37 8.51 16.40 0.57
CA MET A 37 7.51 16.90 1.52
C MET A 37 6.73 15.77 2.20
N ALA A 38 6.42 14.68 1.47
CA ALA A 38 5.76 13.51 2.05
C ALA A 38 6.63 12.81 3.10
N HIS A 39 7.93 12.67 2.83
CA HIS A 39 8.91 12.13 3.77
C HIS A 39 8.99 12.93 5.06
N GLU A 40 9.11 14.26 4.96
CA GLU A 40 9.19 15.13 6.15
C GLU A 40 7.86 15.18 6.92
N ALA A 41 6.72 15.21 6.21
CA ALA A 41 5.40 15.14 6.86
C ALA A 41 5.21 13.84 7.65
N LEU A 42 5.64 12.71 7.08
CA LEU A 42 5.55 11.40 7.73
C LEU A 42 6.48 11.31 8.94
N LYS A 43 7.73 11.80 8.84
CA LYS A 43 8.65 11.85 9.99
C LYS A 43 8.07 12.63 11.16
N MET A 44 7.51 13.81 10.89
CA MET A 44 6.89 14.64 11.94
C MET A 44 5.68 13.93 12.56
N ALA A 45 4.84 13.29 11.75
CA ALA A 45 3.70 12.54 12.25
C ALA A 45 4.12 11.32 13.09
N PHE A 46 5.16 10.59 12.66
CA PHE A 46 5.67 9.43 13.37
C PHE A 46 6.29 9.80 14.72
N ALA A 47 7.01 10.92 14.79
CA ALA A 47 7.55 11.43 16.06
C ALA A 47 6.44 11.67 17.12
N LYS A 48 5.25 12.11 16.69
CA LYS A 48 4.08 12.30 17.58
C LYS A 48 3.50 10.99 18.12
N MET A 49 3.77 9.86 17.47
CA MET A 49 3.27 8.56 17.93
C MET A 49 3.99 8.08 19.19
N GLU A 50 5.19 8.62 19.47
CA GLU A 50 6.01 8.26 20.63
C GLU A 50 6.26 6.75 20.72
N LEU A 51 6.50 6.12 19.56
CA LEU A 51 6.80 4.70 19.42
C LEU A 51 8.20 4.49 18.85
N PRO A 52 8.89 3.40 19.24
CA PRO A 52 10.11 3.00 18.55
C PRO A 52 9.82 2.59 17.10
N LYS A 53 10.84 2.67 16.25
CA LYS A 53 10.75 2.19 14.87
C LYS A 53 10.46 0.68 14.85
N GLY A 54 9.46 0.26 14.08
CA GLY A 54 9.06 -1.15 13.94
C GLY A 54 8.21 -1.67 15.11
N ASP A 55 7.62 -0.80 15.92
CA ASP A 55 6.75 -1.21 17.03
C ASP A 55 5.53 -2.02 16.53
N PRO A 56 5.19 -3.16 17.18
CA PRO A 56 4.05 -3.98 16.78
C PRO A 56 2.68 -3.30 17.00
N ASN A 57 2.61 -2.23 17.78
CA ASN A 57 1.37 -1.47 17.99
C ASN A 57 1.13 -0.44 16.89
N LEU A 58 2.06 -0.23 15.96
CA LEU A 58 1.92 0.72 14.88
C LEU A 58 1.31 0.08 13.63
N LEU A 59 0.28 0.70 13.10
CA LEU A 59 -0.25 0.46 11.77
C LEU A 59 -0.07 1.70 10.90
N VAL A 60 0.42 1.50 9.69
CA VAL A 60 0.55 2.49 8.63
C VAL A 60 -0.39 2.09 7.50
N LEU A 61 -1.45 2.86 7.30
CA LEU A 61 -2.34 2.75 6.14
C LEU A 61 -1.98 3.85 5.14
N THR A 62 -1.92 3.53 3.86
CA THR A 62 -1.64 4.53 2.83
C THR A 62 -2.19 4.10 1.48
N ASN A 63 -2.56 5.05 0.63
CA ASN A 63 -2.77 4.75 -0.79
C ASN A 63 -1.49 4.84 -1.64
N GLY A 64 -0.32 4.92 -1.01
CA GLY A 64 0.98 4.84 -1.68
C GLY A 64 1.08 3.60 -2.57
N GLY A 65 1.57 3.79 -3.79
CA GLY A 65 1.57 2.77 -4.84
C GLY A 65 0.30 2.75 -5.71
N TYR A 66 -0.76 3.46 -5.30
CA TYR A 66 -1.95 3.70 -6.12
C TYR A 66 -2.10 5.17 -6.48
N GLY A 67 -2.23 6.04 -5.48
CA GLY A 67 -2.55 7.44 -5.67
C GLY A 67 -1.44 8.26 -6.34
N GLN A 68 -1.65 9.57 -6.42
CA GLN A 68 -0.72 10.49 -7.04
C GLN A 68 -0.29 11.62 -6.09
N ILE A 69 0.91 12.13 -6.34
CA ILE A 69 1.41 13.35 -5.72
C ILE A 69 2.07 14.22 -6.78
N GLY A 70 1.63 15.47 -6.95
CA GLY A 70 2.15 16.34 -8.01
C GLY A 70 2.04 15.73 -9.42
N ARG A 71 0.96 14.95 -9.70
CA ARG A 71 0.76 14.16 -10.94
C ARG A 71 1.80 13.05 -11.19
N GLN A 72 2.52 12.65 -10.15
CA GLN A 72 3.51 11.57 -10.20
C GLN A 72 3.02 10.38 -9.37
N SER A 73 3.58 9.21 -9.68
CA SER A 73 3.34 7.99 -8.92
C SER A 73 3.76 8.14 -7.46
N THR A 74 3.09 7.39 -6.59
CA THR A 74 3.35 7.34 -5.15
C THR A 74 4.04 6.05 -4.71
N GLU A 75 4.50 5.20 -5.64
CA GLU A 75 5.27 3.98 -5.33
C GLU A 75 6.45 4.24 -4.36
N PRO A 76 7.27 5.30 -4.52
CA PRO A 76 8.38 5.57 -3.61
C PRO A 76 7.95 5.84 -2.16
N PHE A 77 6.67 6.19 -1.94
CA PHE A 77 6.16 6.45 -0.60
C PHE A 77 6.15 5.19 0.27
N LEU A 78 6.05 3.99 -0.32
CA LEU A 78 6.10 2.73 0.44
C LEU A 78 7.48 2.51 1.08
N ASP A 79 8.55 2.77 0.32
CA ASP A 79 9.94 2.68 0.82
C ASP A 79 10.21 3.74 1.89
N ILE A 80 9.69 4.95 1.68
CA ILE A 80 9.74 6.03 2.66
C ILE A 80 9.03 5.61 3.95
N ALA A 81 7.82 5.05 3.85
CA ALA A 81 7.04 4.63 5.01
C ALA A 81 7.77 3.55 5.81
N GLN A 82 8.32 2.54 5.13
CA GLN A 82 9.13 1.51 5.77
C GLN A 82 10.41 2.07 6.42
N THR A 83 11.10 2.99 5.73
CA THR A 83 12.34 3.60 6.23
C THR A 83 12.10 4.47 7.45
N VAL A 84 11.02 5.25 7.48
CA VAL A 84 10.70 6.14 8.61
C VAL A 84 10.16 5.36 9.79
N THR A 85 9.16 4.51 9.57
CA THR A 85 8.38 3.89 10.65
C THR A 85 8.85 2.50 11.05
N GLY A 86 9.60 1.81 10.18
CA GLY A 86 9.94 0.40 10.35
C GLY A 86 8.78 -0.55 10.04
N ALA A 87 7.60 -0.02 9.72
CA ALA A 87 6.45 -0.81 9.32
C ALA A 87 6.71 -1.53 7.99
N SER A 88 6.16 -2.72 7.82
CA SER A 88 6.31 -3.47 6.58
C SER A 88 5.07 -4.29 6.28
N PHE A 89 4.90 -4.63 5.00
CA PHE A 89 3.80 -5.47 4.55
C PHE A 89 3.83 -6.86 5.20
N GLY A 90 5.01 -7.47 5.32
CA GLY A 90 5.20 -8.78 5.95
C GLY A 90 4.88 -8.80 7.45
N ALA A 91 5.15 -7.69 8.16
CA ALA A 91 4.77 -7.52 9.55
C ALA A 91 3.29 -7.12 9.74
N ARG A 92 2.51 -7.03 8.64
CA ARG A 92 1.13 -6.54 8.62
C ARG A 92 0.97 -5.14 9.20
N SER A 93 2.02 -4.33 9.21
CA SER A 93 2.02 -2.98 9.80
C SER A 93 2.11 -1.87 8.77
N LEU A 94 2.43 -2.16 7.50
CA LEU A 94 2.32 -1.23 6.37
C LEU A 94 1.39 -1.82 5.33
N LEU A 95 0.18 -1.29 5.23
CA LEU A 95 -0.87 -1.81 4.34
C LEU A 95 -1.25 -0.76 3.30
N PRO A 96 -0.93 -1.02 2.01
CA PRO A 96 -1.46 -0.25 0.90
C PRO A 96 -2.96 -0.46 0.78
N VAL A 97 -3.72 0.63 0.79
CA VAL A 97 -5.18 0.65 0.61
C VAL A 97 -5.46 1.08 -0.83
N HIS A 98 -6.22 0.26 -1.53
CA HIS A 98 -6.58 0.51 -2.92
C HIS A 98 -7.31 1.83 -3.05
N SER A 99 -6.92 2.62 -4.04
CA SER A 99 -7.61 3.86 -4.37
C SER A 99 -7.48 4.16 -5.87
N SER A 100 -8.27 5.12 -6.35
CA SER A 100 -8.08 5.63 -7.71
C SER A 100 -6.66 6.19 -7.86
N VAL A 101 -6.03 5.95 -9.01
CA VAL A 101 -4.71 6.51 -9.35
C VAL A 101 -4.67 8.04 -9.35
N ASN A 102 -5.84 8.68 -9.42
CA ASN A 102 -5.96 10.13 -9.37
C ASN A 102 -6.15 10.68 -7.94
N THR A 103 -6.32 9.81 -6.95
CA THR A 103 -6.50 10.21 -5.55
C THR A 103 -5.19 10.82 -5.03
N PRO A 104 -5.22 11.99 -4.37
CA PRO A 104 -4.04 12.53 -3.72
C PRO A 104 -3.43 11.55 -2.72
N LEU A 105 -2.11 11.54 -2.59
CA LEU A 105 -1.41 10.74 -1.59
C LEU A 105 -1.93 11.05 -0.18
N TRP A 106 -2.27 10.01 0.55
CA TRP A 106 -2.58 10.06 1.96
C TRP A 106 -1.90 8.92 2.74
N CYS A 107 -1.73 9.14 4.03
CA CYS A 107 -1.15 8.19 4.97
C CYS A 107 -1.80 8.35 6.34
N SER A 108 -1.96 7.26 7.07
CA SER A 108 -2.51 7.20 8.41
C SER A 108 -1.54 6.40 9.28
N LEU A 109 -1.14 6.97 10.41
CA LEU A 109 -0.46 6.28 11.50
C LEU A 109 -1.47 6.01 12.60
N PHE A 110 -1.69 4.74 12.92
CA PHE A 110 -2.60 4.31 13.97
C PHE A 110 -1.82 3.52 15.02
N ARG A 111 -2.10 3.78 16.30
CA ARG A 111 -1.45 3.14 17.44
C ARG A 111 -2.46 2.34 18.26
N LYS A 112 -2.26 1.01 18.32
CA LYS A 112 -3.19 -0.01 18.84
C LYS A 112 -3.57 0.17 20.32
N ASP A 113 -2.62 0.55 21.17
CA ASP A 113 -2.79 0.62 22.63
C ASP A 113 -3.59 1.85 23.09
N THR A 114 -3.53 2.95 22.34
CA THR A 114 -4.18 4.24 22.67
C THR A 114 -5.31 4.62 21.72
N ASN A 115 -5.47 3.88 20.62
CA ASN A 115 -6.30 4.23 19.47
C ASN A 115 -5.99 5.61 18.88
N ARG A 116 -4.80 6.17 19.15
CA ARG A 116 -4.38 7.44 18.57
C ARG A 116 -4.15 7.25 17.08
N LEU A 117 -4.71 8.16 16.29
CA LEU A 117 -4.56 8.17 14.85
C LEU A 117 -4.09 9.54 14.36
N VAL A 118 -3.07 9.54 13.53
CA VAL A 118 -2.56 10.74 12.83
C VAL A 118 -2.71 10.52 11.33
N PHE A 119 -3.57 11.31 10.70
CA PHE A 119 -3.82 11.28 9.26
C PHE A 119 -3.07 12.41 8.56
N LEU A 120 -2.55 12.11 7.37
CA LEU A 120 -1.76 12.97 6.51
C LEU A 120 -2.32 12.92 5.09
N LYS A 121 -2.48 14.06 4.43
CA LYS A 121 -2.93 14.11 3.04
C LYS A 121 -2.29 15.24 2.26
N TRP A 122 -1.97 14.97 1.00
CA TRP A 122 -1.50 15.96 0.05
C TRP A 122 -2.65 16.85 -0.46
N GLU A 123 -2.50 18.17 -0.32
CA GLU A 123 -3.43 19.19 -0.82
C GLU A 123 -2.77 20.08 -1.88
N GLY A 124 -2.05 19.48 -2.83
CA GLY A 124 -1.52 20.16 -4.02
C GLY A 124 -0.26 20.99 -3.78
N GLN A 125 -0.09 21.60 -2.61
CA GLN A 125 1.10 22.40 -2.26
C GLN A 125 1.77 21.95 -0.96
N ARG A 126 1.00 21.34 -0.05
CA ARG A 126 1.48 20.93 1.27
C ARG A 126 0.74 19.69 1.75
N PHE A 127 1.29 19.08 2.80
CA PHE A 127 0.57 18.08 3.59
C PHE A 127 -0.23 18.75 4.69
N VAL A 128 -1.49 18.36 4.80
CA VAL A 128 -2.34 18.65 5.97
C VAL A 128 -2.37 17.45 6.90
N GLN A 129 -2.52 17.72 8.20
CA GLN A 129 -2.58 16.70 9.22
C GLN A 129 -3.86 16.80 10.03
N GLN A 130 -4.34 15.67 10.51
CA GLN A 130 -5.43 15.59 11.48
C GLN A 130 -5.12 14.52 12.51
N GLU A 131 -5.31 14.85 13.78
CA GLU A 131 -5.20 13.89 14.88
C GLU A 131 -6.59 13.55 15.39
N LEU A 132 -6.83 12.27 15.68
CA LEU A 132 -8.09 11.80 16.20
C LEU A 132 -7.89 10.62 17.16
N ASP A 133 -8.86 10.45 18.04
CA ASP A 133 -8.98 9.26 18.87
C ASP A 133 -9.99 8.32 18.18
N ALA A 134 -9.47 7.21 17.65
CA ALA A 134 -10.26 6.23 16.90
C ALA A 134 -10.93 5.19 17.80
N SER A 135 -10.92 5.37 19.13
CA SER A 135 -11.58 4.45 20.06
C SER A 135 -13.07 4.31 19.68
N PRO A 136 -13.63 3.08 19.60
CA PRO A 136 -15.01 2.86 19.16
C PRO A 136 -16.04 3.71 19.90
N GLU A 137 -15.98 3.75 21.23
CA GLU A 137 -16.84 4.58 22.10
C GLU A 137 -16.80 6.08 21.79
N LYS A 138 -15.72 6.59 21.20
CA LYS A 138 -15.58 8.00 20.82
C LYS A 138 -15.93 8.23 19.37
N ILE A 139 -15.27 7.52 18.45
CA ILE A 139 -15.37 7.82 17.01
C ILE A 139 -16.73 7.47 16.43
N LEU A 140 -17.44 6.49 17.00
CA LEU A 140 -18.77 6.07 16.53
C LEU A 140 -19.90 6.96 17.05
N ALA A 141 -19.62 7.91 17.95
CA ALA A 141 -20.59 8.93 18.34
C ALA A 141 -20.89 9.86 17.14
N PRO A 142 -22.16 10.16 16.81
CA PRO A 142 -22.51 10.92 15.61
C PRO A 142 -21.83 12.29 15.50
N GLU A 143 -21.67 12.99 16.62
CA GLU A 143 -21.07 14.32 16.70
C GLU A 143 -19.55 14.24 16.48
N ALA A 144 -18.89 13.26 17.10
CA ALA A 144 -17.47 13.01 16.92
C ALA A 144 -17.16 12.57 15.48
N TRP A 145 -17.99 11.70 14.90
CA TRP A 145 -17.87 11.28 13.51
C TRP A 145 -18.00 12.47 12.55
N LYS A 146 -19.03 13.30 12.73
CA LYS A 146 -19.23 14.51 11.91
C LYS A 146 -18.06 15.47 12.04
N ALA A 147 -17.56 15.69 13.26
CA ALA A 147 -16.41 16.55 13.50
C ALA A 147 -15.14 16.01 12.83
N ALA A 148 -14.89 14.70 12.95
CA ALA A 148 -13.76 14.05 12.29
C ALA A 148 -13.86 14.14 10.76
N ALA A 149 -15.03 13.86 10.20
CA ALA A 149 -15.30 13.91 8.76
C ALA A 149 -15.26 15.32 8.16
N ALA A 150 -15.40 16.37 8.97
CA ALA A 150 -15.22 17.76 8.52
C ALA A 150 -13.74 18.15 8.36
N GLY A 151 -12.81 17.39 8.95
CA GLY A 151 -11.38 17.63 8.87
C GLY A 151 -10.71 17.06 7.62
N PRO A 152 -9.37 17.16 7.52
CA PRO A 152 -8.56 16.64 6.41
C PRO A 152 -8.81 15.17 6.02
N ILE A 153 -9.17 14.31 6.98
CA ILE A 153 -9.47 12.90 6.72
C ILE A 153 -10.71 12.73 5.85
N GLY A 154 -11.71 13.61 6.00
CA GLY A 154 -12.87 13.72 5.14
C GLY A 154 -13.48 12.37 4.71
N PRO A 155 -13.52 12.06 3.40
CA PRO A 155 -14.12 10.84 2.88
C PRO A 155 -13.34 9.57 3.26
N PHE A 156 -12.07 9.68 3.65
CA PHE A 156 -11.24 8.54 4.04
C PHE A 156 -11.51 8.07 5.48
N LEU A 157 -12.36 8.77 6.24
CA LEU A 157 -12.62 8.43 7.65
C LEU A 157 -13.06 6.98 7.81
N PHE A 158 -14.02 6.54 7.01
CA PHE A 158 -14.52 5.16 7.11
C PHE A 158 -13.48 4.13 6.67
N SER A 159 -12.76 4.40 5.57
CA SER A 159 -11.63 3.58 5.09
C SER A 159 -10.59 3.36 6.20
N VAL A 160 -10.05 4.46 6.72
CA VAL A 160 -8.97 4.45 7.69
C VAL A 160 -9.41 3.84 9.03
N VAL A 161 -10.54 4.27 9.59
CA VAL A 161 -10.98 3.81 10.92
C VAL A 161 -11.43 2.34 10.88
N SER A 162 -12.20 1.94 9.87
CA SER A 162 -12.69 0.56 9.80
C SER A 162 -11.55 -0.45 9.65
N ILE A 163 -10.57 -0.20 8.79
CA ILE A 163 -9.40 -1.08 8.61
C ILE A 163 -8.52 -1.06 9.86
N SER A 164 -8.29 0.11 10.45
CA SER A 164 -7.44 0.22 11.66
C SER A 164 -8.02 -0.57 12.83
N LEU A 165 -9.31 -0.40 13.11
CA LEU A 165 -9.97 -1.15 14.18
C LEU A 165 -10.04 -2.64 13.87
N THR A 166 -10.31 -3.01 12.61
CA THR A 166 -10.31 -4.42 12.20
C THR A 166 -8.92 -5.05 12.37
N TRP A 167 -7.85 -4.32 12.05
CA TRP A 167 -6.48 -4.79 12.26
C TRP A 167 -6.16 -5.08 13.74
N THR A 168 -6.74 -4.33 14.69
CA THR A 168 -6.46 -4.53 16.12
C THR A 168 -6.86 -5.91 16.64
N VAL A 169 -7.88 -6.54 16.05
CA VAL A 169 -8.36 -7.87 16.43
C VAL A 169 -7.67 -9.00 15.64
N GLU A 170 -6.58 -8.69 14.94
CA GLU A 170 -5.71 -9.66 14.24
C GLU A 170 -6.48 -10.61 13.30
N PRO A 171 -7.21 -10.07 12.33
CA PRO A 171 -8.09 -10.84 11.47
C PRO A 171 -7.28 -11.78 10.55
N PRO A 172 -7.93 -12.82 10.00
CA PRO A 172 -7.33 -13.63 8.94
C PRO A 172 -6.79 -12.75 7.82
N TRP A 173 -5.59 -13.07 7.35
CA TRP A 173 -4.91 -12.28 6.32
C TRP A 173 -5.74 -12.08 5.03
N PRO A 174 -6.47 -13.08 4.50
CA PRO A 174 -7.32 -12.87 3.32
C PRO A 174 -8.43 -11.83 3.55
N LEU A 175 -9.00 -11.76 4.76
CA LEU A 175 -10.00 -10.77 5.11
C LEU A 175 -9.40 -9.36 5.15
N LEU A 176 -8.23 -9.22 5.76
CA LEU A 176 -7.53 -7.93 5.82
C LEU A 176 -7.13 -7.44 4.43
N LEU A 177 -6.61 -8.33 3.58
CA LEU A 177 -6.33 -8.03 2.18
C LEU A 177 -7.58 -7.61 1.39
N ALA A 178 -8.69 -8.31 1.60
CA ALA A 178 -9.96 -7.96 0.97
C ALA A 178 -10.44 -6.57 1.41
N ALA A 179 -10.31 -6.23 2.70
CA ALA A 179 -10.66 -4.92 3.22
C ALA A 179 -9.77 -3.80 2.64
N THR A 180 -8.46 -4.02 2.53
CA THR A 180 -7.55 -3.02 1.94
C THR A 180 -7.76 -2.87 0.43
N TYR A 181 -8.17 -3.93 -0.27
CA TYR A 181 -8.56 -3.85 -1.68
C TYR A 181 -9.91 -3.14 -1.90
N HIS A 182 -10.87 -3.35 -0.99
CA HIS A 182 -12.18 -2.70 -1.03
C HIS A 182 -12.17 -1.25 -0.49
N ASP A 183 -11.00 -0.76 -0.06
CA ASP A 183 -10.80 0.52 0.62
C ASP A 183 -11.34 0.58 2.06
N HIS A 184 -12.20 -0.33 2.51
CA HIS A 184 -12.71 -0.31 3.89
C HIS A 184 -13.20 -1.69 4.34
N PHE A 185 -13.35 -1.87 5.64
CA PHE A 185 -14.03 -3.04 6.19
C PHE A 185 -15.52 -2.73 6.41
N CYS A 186 -16.39 -3.46 5.72
CA CYS A 186 -17.85 -3.38 5.89
C CYS A 186 -18.49 -4.78 5.96
N PRO A 187 -19.76 -4.89 6.41
CA PRO A 187 -20.48 -6.15 6.41
C PRO A 187 -20.53 -6.85 5.04
N GLY A 188 -20.50 -6.07 3.95
CA GLY A 188 -20.48 -6.62 2.59
C GLY A 188 -19.17 -7.34 2.26
N VAL A 189 -18.01 -6.78 2.58
CA VAL A 189 -16.71 -7.46 2.42
C VAL A 189 -16.66 -8.70 3.29
N ASN A 190 -17.09 -8.57 4.55
CA ASN A 190 -17.13 -9.69 5.49
C ASN A 190 -18.02 -10.83 4.99
N SER A 191 -19.17 -10.52 4.36
CA SER A 191 -20.03 -11.54 3.77
C SER A 191 -19.35 -12.30 2.62
N GLY A 192 -18.54 -11.64 1.80
CA GLY A 192 -17.75 -12.31 0.75
C GLY A 192 -16.67 -13.22 1.31
N TYR A 193 -16.03 -12.83 2.42
CA TYR A 193 -15.09 -13.68 3.15
C TYR A 193 -15.79 -14.92 3.75
N ILE A 194 -16.95 -14.76 4.38
CA ILE A 194 -17.75 -15.90 4.89
C ILE A 194 -18.12 -16.87 3.77
N VAL A 195 -18.51 -16.36 2.60
CA VAL A 195 -18.77 -17.20 1.41
C VAL A 195 -17.50 -17.93 0.98
N ALA A 196 -16.35 -17.28 1.00
CA ALA A 196 -15.08 -17.92 0.65
C ALA A 196 -14.71 -19.08 1.59
N GLU A 197 -14.83 -18.87 2.90
CA GLU A 197 -14.64 -19.93 3.90
C GLU A 197 -15.64 -21.07 3.69
N TYR A 198 -16.91 -20.76 3.42
CA TYR A 198 -17.92 -21.77 3.11
C TYR A 198 -17.55 -22.60 1.87
N CYS A 199 -17.06 -21.96 0.81
CA CYS A 199 -16.58 -22.65 -0.39
C CYS A 199 -15.44 -23.61 -0.05
N HIS A 200 -14.43 -23.14 0.70
CA HIS A 200 -13.31 -23.98 1.13
C HIS A 200 -13.75 -25.19 1.97
N GLU A 201 -14.68 -25.00 2.90
CA GLU A 201 -15.11 -26.06 3.81
C GLU A 201 -16.11 -27.04 3.19
N LYS A 202 -17.07 -26.53 2.41
CA LYS A 202 -18.25 -27.30 1.99
C LYS A 202 -18.25 -27.66 0.51
N LEU A 203 -17.49 -26.94 -0.31
CA LEU A 203 -17.45 -27.12 -1.76
C LEU A 203 -16.02 -27.29 -2.29
N PRO A 204 -15.14 -28.10 -1.68
CA PRO A 204 -13.74 -28.20 -2.10
C PRO A 204 -13.62 -28.61 -3.57
N LEU A 205 -12.78 -27.90 -4.31
CA LEU A 205 -12.53 -28.15 -5.73
C LEU A 205 -11.81 -29.49 -5.93
N ARG A 206 -12.24 -30.28 -6.92
CA ARG A 206 -11.48 -31.43 -7.42
C ARG A 206 -10.49 -30.99 -8.49
N ALA A 207 -9.62 -31.90 -8.90
CA ALA A 207 -8.71 -31.64 -10.02
C ALA A 207 -9.49 -31.22 -11.27
N GLY A 208 -9.23 -30.01 -11.78
CA GLY A 208 -9.90 -29.42 -12.93
C GLY A 208 -11.13 -28.56 -12.62
N ASP A 209 -11.64 -28.58 -11.37
CA ASP A 209 -12.74 -27.70 -10.96
C ASP A 209 -12.22 -26.27 -10.69
N GLN A 210 -13.09 -25.29 -10.87
CA GLN A 210 -12.83 -23.89 -10.51
C GLN A 210 -14.10 -23.23 -10.01
N TYR A 211 -13.95 -22.25 -9.10
CA TYR A 211 -15.05 -21.35 -8.78
C TYR A 211 -15.17 -20.25 -9.84
N ILE A 212 -16.40 -20.03 -10.29
CA ILE A 212 -16.75 -18.90 -11.13
C ILE A 212 -17.75 -18.05 -10.35
N PHE A 213 -17.35 -16.83 -10.01
CA PHE A 213 -18.21 -15.87 -9.32
C PHE A 213 -18.72 -14.85 -10.34
N VAL A 214 -20.03 -14.70 -10.43
CA VAL A 214 -20.68 -13.71 -11.28
C VAL A 214 -21.45 -12.75 -10.38
N ALA A 215 -21.06 -11.47 -10.39
CA ALA A 215 -21.72 -10.43 -9.62
C ALA A 215 -22.21 -9.32 -10.56
N ALA A 216 -23.53 -9.10 -10.60
CA ALA A 216 -24.17 -8.05 -11.39
C ALA A 216 -25.38 -7.49 -10.62
N PRO A 217 -25.33 -6.23 -10.13
CA PRO A 217 -24.17 -5.33 -10.15
C PRO A 217 -23.04 -5.82 -9.23
N GLY A 218 -21.83 -5.30 -9.41
CA GLY A 218 -20.74 -5.51 -8.46
C GLY A 218 -21.15 -5.10 -7.05
N LYS A 219 -20.79 -5.92 -6.06
CA LYS A 219 -21.07 -5.70 -4.63
C LYS A 219 -19.77 -5.92 -3.85
N CYS A 220 -19.69 -5.42 -2.62
CA CYS A 220 -18.50 -5.55 -1.77
C CYS A 220 -18.03 -7.00 -1.59
N ALA A 221 -18.96 -7.96 -1.58
CA ALA A 221 -18.63 -9.38 -1.50
C ALA A 221 -17.82 -9.87 -2.71
N ALA A 222 -18.06 -9.30 -3.90
CA ALA A 222 -17.33 -9.65 -5.11
C ALA A 222 -15.85 -9.25 -5.02
N ASP A 223 -15.53 -8.13 -4.37
CA ASP A 223 -14.14 -7.70 -4.15
C ASP A 223 -13.40 -8.67 -3.24
N ALA A 224 -14.04 -9.15 -2.18
CA ALA A 224 -13.46 -10.18 -1.31
C ALA A 224 -13.21 -11.49 -2.08
N LEU A 225 -14.18 -11.95 -2.86
CA LEU A 225 -14.04 -13.16 -3.69
C LEU A 225 -12.98 -12.99 -4.78
N GLN A 226 -12.83 -11.79 -5.33
CA GLN A 226 -11.77 -11.45 -6.27
C GLN A 226 -10.40 -11.54 -5.62
N VAL A 227 -10.22 -11.00 -4.42
CA VAL A 227 -8.96 -11.06 -3.69
C VAL A 227 -8.61 -12.50 -3.28
N ILE A 228 -9.60 -13.25 -2.79
CA ILE A 228 -9.35 -14.59 -2.22
C ILE A 228 -9.17 -15.65 -3.31
N PHE A 229 -10.00 -15.64 -4.35
CA PHE A 229 -10.00 -16.66 -5.41
C PHE A 229 -9.39 -16.21 -6.73
N ASN A 230 -8.99 -14.93 -6.87
CA ASN A 230 -8.65 -14.35 -8.16
C ASN A 230 -9.78 -14.55 -9.20
N GLY A 231 -11.03 -14.33 -8.75
CA GLY A 231 -12.24 -14.89 -9.37
C GLY A 231 -12.92 -14.07 -10.48
N CYS A 232 -12.46 -12.84 -10.77
CA CYS A 232 -13.34 -11.86 -11.43
C CYS A 232 -13.10 -11.59 -12.93
N SER A 233 -12.37 -12.45 -13.67
CA SER A 233 -12.39 -12.37 -15.13
C SER A 233 -12.38 -13.77 -15.79
N PRO A 234 -13.49 -14.15 -16.47
CA PRO A 234 -13.58 -15.38 -17.25
C PRO A 234 -12.45 -15.51 -18.28
N LEU A 235 -11.99 -14.37 -18.84
CA LEU A 235 -10.94 -14.31 -19.84
C LEU A 235 -9.54 -14.55 -19.26
N THR A 236 -9.27 -14.14 -18.02
CA THR A 236 -7.98 -14.42 -17.36
C THR A 236 -7.85 -15.86 -16.88
N GLN A 237 -8.96 -16.49 -16.50
CA GLN A 237 -8.96 -17.90 -16.07
C GLN A 237 -8.84 -18.86 -17.26
N GLN A 238 -9.38 -18.50 -18.43
CA GLN A 238 -9.22 -19.29 -19.65
C GLN A 238 -7.76 -19.41 -20.07
N ARG A 239 -6.95 -18.36 -19.91
CA ARG A 239 -5.51 -18.36 -20.26
C ARG A 239 -4.64 -19.27 -19.37
N ARG A 240 -5.09 -19.64 -18.16
CA ARG A 240 -4.36 -20.61 -17.32
C ARG A 240 -4.50 -22.05 -17.81
N ARG A 241 -5.50 -22.36 -18.65
CA ARG A 241 -5.63 -23.68 -19.30
C ARG A 241 -4.54 -23.94 -20.33
N ASP A 242 -4.03 -22.88 -20.96
CA ASP A 242 -3.09 -22.98 -22.08
C ASP A 242 -1.62 -23.09 -21.63
N LEU A 243 -1.34 -22.82 -20.35
CA LEU A 243 0.02 -22.79 -19.78
C LEU A 243 0.30 -23.95 -18.80
N SER A 244 -0.66 -24.84 -18.58
CA SER A 244 -0.53 -26.03 -17.72
C SER A 244 -0.32 -27.33 -18.52
N CYS A 245 0.22 -27.24 -19.74
CA CYS A 245 0.73 -28.37 -20.53
C CYS A 245 2.25 -28.41 -20.47
#